data_AF-A0A9X5ISK4-F1
#
_entry.id   AF-A0A9X5ISK4-F1
#
_cell.length_a   1.000
_cell.length_b   1.000
_cell.length_c   1.000
_cell.angle_alpha   90.00
_cell.angle_beta   90.00
_cell.angle_gamma   90.00
#
_symmetry.space_group_name_H-M   'P 1'
#
loop_
_entity.id
_entity.type
_entity.pdbx_description
1 polymer ?
#
loop_
_entity_poly.entity_id
_entity_poly.type
_entity_poly.pdbx_seq_one_letter_code
_entity_poly.pdbx_strand_id
1 'polypeptide(L)'
;MTDTEVISEIVAARTNLERAQAHLRDRVREAVALGRSVTEVAAAADVTRQTVYRWAEDTSRTLIVRDALDEALTLLATVIGPTHEPAVRALVGAGVEAQVAGTAVALASLTDTATTQLDARGRATVTTATRIVEAARAAHDATGTWPSTVTLD
;
A
#
# COMPACT_ATOMS: atom_id res chain seq x y z
N MET A 1 29.41 16.60 -7.03
CA MET A 1 28.30 16.56 -6.09
C MET A 1 27.89 17.99 -5.79
N THR A 2 26.77 18.42 -6.35
CA THR A 2 26.21 19.77 -6.18
C THR A 2 25.25 19.80 -5.00
N ASP A 3 24.98 20.98 -4.42
CA ASP A 3 24.02 21.12 -3.31
C ASP A 3 22.64 20.53 -3.66
N THR A 4 22.23 20.60 -4.92
CA THR A 4 20.98 20.01 -5.44
C THR A 4 20.99 18.47 -5.39
N GLU A 5 22.14 17.84 -5.66
CA GLU A 5 22.29 16.37 -5.57
C GLU A 5 22.20 15.89 -4.12
N VAL A 6 22.85 16.61 -3.18
CA VAL A 6 22.80 16.28 -1.75
C VAL A 6 21.37 16.39 -1.20
N ILE A 7 20.65 17.47 -1.55
CA ILE A 7 19.24 17.62 -1.13
C ILE A 7 18.38 16.48 -1.68
N SER A 8 18.58 16.08 -2.93
CA SER A 8 17.82 14.99 -3.56
C SER A 8 18.10 13.64 -2.88
N GLU A 9 19.35 13.35 -2.53
CA GLU A 9 19.72 12.15 -1.76
C GLU A 9 19.08 12.12 -0.37
N ILE A 10 19.06 13.25 0.34
CA ILE A 10 18.41 13.37 1.65
C ILE A 10 16.92 13.07 1.55
N VAL A 11 16.23 13.61 0.54
CA VAL A 11 14.79 13.35 0.31
C VAL A 11 14.54 11.86 0.02
N ALA A 12 15.39 11.24 -0.81
CA ALA A 12 15.29 9.82 -1.11
C ALA A 12 15.52 8.95 0.14
N ALA A 13 16.54 9.28 0.94
CA ALA A 13 16.85 8.58 2.19
C ALA A 13 15.71 8.70 3.21
N ARG A 14 15.13 9.89 3.36
CA ARG A 14 13.96 10.10 4.24
C ARG A 14 12.77 9.26 3.80
N THR A 15 12.48 9.27 2.50
CA THR A 15 11.39 8.46 1.94
C THR A 15 11.62 6.98 2.22
N ASN A 16 12.84 6.48 2.01
CA ASN A 16 13.20 5.08 2.30
C ASN A 16 13.02 4.73 3.79
N LEU A 17 13.40 5.63 4.70
CA LEU A 17 13.22 5.46 6.14
C LEU A 17 11.73 5.37 6.51
N GLU A 18 10.90 6.25 5.95
CA GLU A 18 9.44 6.23 6.16
C GLU A 18 8.83 4.90 5.68
N ARG A 19 9.26 4.37 4.53
CA ARG A 19 8.82 3.03 4.06
C ARG A 19 9.21 1.94 5.04
N ALA A 20 10.47 1.93 5.47
CA ALA A 20 11.00 0.90 6.36
C ALA A 20 10.27 0.92 7.71
N GLN A 21 9.98 2.11 8.24
CA GLN A 21 9.21 2.26 9.47
C GLN A 21 7.75 1.82 9.33
N ALA A 22 7.09 2.14 8.20
CA ALA A 22 5.74 1.64 7.93
C ALA A 22 5.72 0.11 7.84
N HIS A 23 6.66 -0.48 7.11
CA HIS A 23 6.79 -1.93 6.99
C HIS A 23 7.05 -2.61 8.35
N LEU A 24 7.93 -2.04 9.18
CA LEU A 24 8.19 -2.55 10.53
C LEU A 24 6.92 -2.56 11.40
N ARG A 25 6.14 -1.47 11.38
CA ARG A 25 4.87 -1.37 12.11
C ARG A 25 3.89 -2.46 11.68
N ASP A 26 3.74 -2.68 10.37
CA ASP A 26 2.88 -3.74 9.84
C ASP A 26 3.30 -5.14 10.29
N ARG A 27 4.61 -5.44 10.25
CA ARG A 27 5.14 -6.74 10.72
C ARG A 27 4.95 -6.94 12.21
N VAL A 28 5.07 -5.89 13.01
CA VAL A 28 4.79 -5.93 14.46
C VAL A 28 3.31 -6.24 14.70
N ARG A 29 2.39 -5.56 13.99
CA ARG A 29 0.94 -5.82 14.09
C ARG A 29 0.59 -7.26 13.73
N GLU A 30 1.11 -7.74 12.62
CA GLU A 30 0.88 -9.12 12.16
C GLU A 30 1.40 -10.14 13.18
N ALA A 31 2.60 -9.92 13.74
CA ALA A 31 3.14 -10.80 14.77
C ALA A 31 2.24 -10.84 16.02
N VAL A 32 1.74 -9.70 16.48
CA VAL A 32 0.80 -9.62 17.61
C VAL A 32 -0.52 -10.31 17.28
N ALA A 33 -1.08 -10.09 16.08
CA ALA A 33 -2.31 -10.74 15.63
C ALA A 33 -2.19 -12.27 15.53
N LEU A 34 -0.99 -12.78 15.23
CA LEU A 34 -0.66 -14.21 15.26
C LEU A 34 -0.41 -14.76 16.68
N GLY A 35 -0.61 -13.95 17.73
CA GLY A 35 -0.47 -14.36 19.12
C GLY A 35 0.97 -14.45 19.61
N ARG A 36 1.94 -13.81 18.93
CA ARG A 36 3.34 -13.77 19.41
C ARG A 36 3.45 -12.96 20.70
N SER A 37 4.44 -13.30 21.52
CA SER A 37 4.73 -12.58 22.76
C SER A 37 5.16 -11.14 22.46
N VAL A 38 4.46 -10.17 23.05
CA VAL A 38 4.80 -8.73 22.94
C VAL A 38 6.25 -8.46 23.38
N THR A 39 6.77 -9.21 24.35
CA THR A 39 8.17 -9.08 24.80
C THR A 39 9.15 -9.51 23.71
N GLU A 40 8.87 -10.61 23.01
CA GLU A 40 9.73 -11.11 21.92
C GLU A 40 9.67 -10.18 20.70
N VAL A 41 8.47 -9.70 20.36
CA VAL A 41 8.26 -8.75 19.25
C VAL A 41 8.97 -7.43 19.51
N ALA A 42 8.88 -6.90 20.74
CA ALA A 42 9.56 -5.66 21.14
C ALA A 42 11.09 -5.79 21.02
N ALA A 43 11.66 -6.90 21.50
CA ALA A 43 13.09 -7.16 21.40
C ALA A 43 13.55 -7.31 19.93
N ALA A 44 12.77 -8.01 19.10
CA ALA A 44 13.11 -8.21 17.69
C ALA A 44 13.03 -6.93 16.85
N ALA A 45 12.09 -6.04 17.18
CA ALA A 45 11.90 -4.77 16.49
C ALA A 45 12.74 -3.61 17.06
N ASP A 46 13.53 -3.86 18.12
CA ASP A 46 14.30 -2.85 18.87
C ASP A 46 13.44 -1.66 19.33
N VAL A 47 12.27 -1.96 19.90
CA VAL A 47 11.34 -0.96 20.43
C VAL A 47 10.83 -1.34 21.81
N THR A 48 10.17 -0.41 22.49
CA THR A 48 9.55 -0.70 23.79
C THR A 48 8.26 -1.53 23.63
N ARG A 49 7.90 -2.28 24.67
CA ARG A 49 6.58 -2.97 24.73
C ARG A 49 5.41 -2.01 24.56
N GLN A 50 5.52 -0.80 25.11
CA GLN A 50 4.50 0.25 24.97
C GLN A 50 4.34 0.70 23.51
N THR A 51 5.44 0.78 22.76
CA THR A 51 5.41 1.05 21.31
C THR A 51 4.66 -0.06 20.57
N VAL A 52 4.88 -1.33 20.93
CA VAL A 52 4.17 -2.48 20.34
C VAL A 52 2.67 -2.41 20.62
N TYR A 53 2.26 -2.17 21.87
CA TYR A 53 0.83 -2.03 22.21
C TYR A 53 0.17 -0.90 21.41
N ARG A 54 0.81 0.28 21.37
CA ARG A 54 0.31 1.41 20.59
C ARG A 54 0.17 1.05 19.11
N TRP A 55 1.15 0.37 18.52
CA TRP A 55 1.08 -0.03 17.11
C TRP A 55 0.04 -1.12 16.85
N ALA A 56 -0.19 -2.01 17.81
CA ALA A 56 -1.21 -3.07 17.70
C ALA A 56 -2.65 -2.53 17.84
N GLU A 57 -2.83 -1.47 18.63
CA GLU A 57 -4.11 -0.75 18.76
C GLU A 57 -4.38 0.20 17.58
N ASP A 58 -3.32 0.67 16.92
CA ASP A 58 -3.42 1.54 15.75
C ASP A 58 -3.82 0.73 14.51
N THR A 59 -5.11 0.79 14.16
CA THR A 59 -5.67 0.18 12.95
C THR A 59 -5.26 0.94 11.69
N SER A 60 -4.75 2.17 11.83
CA SER A 60 -4.37 3.00 10.70
C SER A 60 -3.10 2.48 10.03
N ARG A 61 -3.17 2.24 8.73
CA ARG A 61 -2.06 1.74 7.92
C ARG A 61 -1.65 2.80 6.92
N THR A 62 -0.48 3.39 7.11
CA THR A 62 0.14 4.26 6.10
C THR A 62 0.77 3.38 5.03
N LEU A 63 0.26 3.52 3.80
CA LEU A 63 0.71 2.81 2.62
C LEU A 63 1.37 3.78 1.67
N ILE A 64 2.37 3.30 0.94
CA ILE A 64 2.95 4.02 -0.18
C ILE A 64 2.08 3.71 -1.37
N VAL A 65 1.49 4.75 -1.96
CA VAL A 65 0.46 4.58 -2.98
C VAL A 65 0.98 3.74 -4.14
N ARG A 66 2.19 4.05 -4.62
CA ARG A 66 2.80 3.32 -5.73
C ARG A 66 3.00 1.83 -5.44
N ASP A 67 3.67 1.49 -4.33
CA ASP A 67 3.98 0.10 -3.99
C ASP A 67 2.70 -0.71 -3.76
N ALA A 68 1.72 -0.10 -3.09
CA ALA A 68 0.46 -0.75 -2.78
C ALA A 68 -0.43 -0.92 -4.05
N LEU A 69 -0.41 0.05 -4.98
CA LEU A 69 -1.07 -0.09 -6.28
C LEU A 69 -0.35 -1.09 -7.18
N ASP A 70 0.98 -1.18 -7.15
CA ASP A 70 1.74 -2.18 -7.92
C ASP A 70 1.42 -3.60 -7.47
N GLU A 71 1.36 -3.84 -6.15
CA GLU A 71 0.92 -5.13 -5.60
C GLU A 71 -0.52 -5.43 -6.01
N ALA A 72 -1.42 -4.44 -5.90
CA ALA A 72 -2.81 -4.59 -6.30
C ALA A 72 -2.94 -4.92 -7.80
N LEU A 73 -2.33 -4.14 -8.69
CA LEU A 73 -2.35 -4.34 -10.14
C LEU A 73 -1.75 -5.70 -10.52
N THR A 74 -0.68 -6.13 -9.87
CA THR A 74 -0.09 -7.46 -10.10
C THR A 74 -1.08 -8.57 -9.79
N LEU A 75 -1.80 -8.47 -8.68
CA LEU A 75 -2.82 -9.46 -8.34
C LEU A 75 -4.06 -9.35 -9.24
N LEU A 76 -4.51 -8.13 -9.53
CA LEU A 76 -5.62 -7.87 -10.44
C LEU A 76 -5.36 -8.47 -11.82
N ALA A 77 -4.12 -8.40 -12.33
CA ALA A 77 -3.73 -9.02 -13.59
C ALA A 77 -3.94 -10.54 -13.62
N THR A 78 -3.89 -11.22 -12.48
CA THR A 78 -4.15 -12.67 -12.40
C THR A 78 -5.63 -13.05 -12.39
N VAL A 79 -6.49 -12.08 -12.07
CA VAL A 79 -7.93 -12.28 -11.89
C VAL A 79 -8.70 -11.72 -13.09
N ILE A 80 -8.25 -10.58 -13.61
CA ILE A 80 -8.82 -9.96 -14.78
C ILE A 80 -8.50 -10.87 -15.97
N GLY A 81 -9.52 -11.25 -16.72
CA GLY A 81 -9.36 -12.19 -17.83
C GLY A 81 -8.29 -11.75 -18.84
N PRO A 82 -7.84 -12.67 -19.70
CA PRO A 82 -6.68 -12.48 -20.59
C PRO A 82 -6.81 -11.27 -21.53
N THR A 83 -8.04 -10.81 -21.78
CA THR A 83 -8.33 -9.60 -22.57
C THR A 83 -7.80 -8.31 -21.94
N HIS A 84 -7.82 -8.20 -20.60
CA HIS A 84 -7.46 -6.97 -19.88
C HIS A 84 -6.11 -7.08 -19.15
N GLU A 85 -5.59 -8.29 -18.96
CA GLU A 85 -4.31 -8.53 -18.30
C GLU A 85 -3.15 -7.67 -18.86
N PRO A 86 -2.94 -7.54 -20.20
CA PRO A 86 -1.81 -6.78 -20.72
C PRO A 86 -1.88 -5.29 -20.36
N ALA A 87 -3.09 -4.72 -20.36
CA ALA A 87 -3.30 -3.33 -19.99
C ALA A 87 -3.06 -3.10 -18.48
N VAL A 88 -3.50 -4.03 -17.63
CA VAL A 88 -3.27 -3.96 -16.17
C VAL A 88 -1.78 -4.09 -15.85
N ARG A 89 -1.06 -4.99 -16.52
CA ARG A 89 0.41 -5.12 -16.33
C ARG A 89 1.17 -3.88 -16.77
N ALA A 90 0.73 -3.19 -17.81
CA ALA A 90 1.40 -1.97 -18.29
C ALA A 90 1.32 -0.79 -17.29
N LEU A 91 0.40 -0.87 -16.32
CA LEU A 91 0.27 0.13 -15.25
C LEU A 91 1.25 -0.11 -14.09
N VAL A 92 1.82 -1.31 -13.98
CA VAL A 92 2.80 -1.63 -12.94
C VAL A 92 4.06 -0.78 -13.17
N GLY A 93 4.47 -0.06 -12.14
CA GLY A 93 5.59 0.88 -12.20
C GLY A 93 5.29 2.21 -12.91
N ALA A 94 4.05 2.46 -13.35
CA ALA A 94 3.66 3.75 -13.91
C ALA A 94 3.61 4.86 -12.84
N GLY A 95 3.37 6.11 -13.27
CA GLY A 95 3.13 7.22 -12.34
C GLY A 95 1.84 7.04 -11.54
N VAL A 96 1.78 7.62 -10.34
CA VAL A 96 0.64 7.46 -9.40
C VAL A 96 -0.71 7.79 -10.04
N GLU A 97 -0.77 8.84 -10.85
CA GLU A 97 -2.00 9.22 -11.58
C GLU A 97 -2.52 8.09 -12.47
N ALA A 98 -1.64 7.55 -13.33
CA ALA A 98 -1.97 6.46 -14.24
C ALA A 98 -2.35 5.20 -13.48
N GLN A 99 -1.62 4.88 -12.40
CA GLN A 99 -1.93 3.74 -11.54
C GLN A 99 -3.29 3.89 -10.87
N VAL A 100 -3.62 5.05 -10.30
CA VAL A 100 -4.91 5.30 -9.64
C VAL A 100 -6.05 5.20 -10.65
N ALA A 101 -5.93 5.84 -11.80
CA ALA A 101 -6.95 5.80 -12.85
C ALA A 101 -7.15 4.37 -13.37
N GLY A 102 -6.06 3.68 -13.71
CA GLY A 102 -6.10 2.34 -14.26
C GLY A 102 -6.54 1.27 -13.25
N THR A 103 -6.14 1.39 -11.99
CA THR A 103 -6.62 0.50 -10.91
C THR A 103 -8.12 0.68 -10.71
N ALA A 104 -8.65 1.90 -10.74
CA ALA A 104 -10.08 2.14 -10.65
C ALA A 104 -10.88 1.46 -11.78
N VAL A 105 -10.37 1.52 -13.01
CA VAL A 105 -10.97 0.84 -14.17
C VAL A 105 -10.92 -0.69 -13.98
N ALA A 106 -9.77 -1.24 -13.58
CA ALA A 106 -9.63 -2.67 -13.34
C ALA A 106 -10.57 -3.19 -12.24
N LEU A 107 -10.73 -2.43 -11.15
CA LEU A 107 -11.67 -2.74 -10.07
C LEU A 107 -13.13 -2.68 -10.54
N ALA A 108 -13.49 -1.72 -11.39
CA ALA A 108 -14.83 -1.66 -11.99
C ALA A 108 -15.10 -2.90 -12.84
N SER A 109 -14.15 -3.30 -13.69
CA SER A 109 -14.27 -4.51 -14.53
C SER A 109 -14.39 -5.81 -13.71
N LEU A 110 -13.78 -5.89 -12.52
CA LEU A 110 -13.96 -7.04 -11.62
C LEU A 110 -15.36 -7.14 -11.02
N THR A 111 -16.02 -6.00 -10.81
CA THR A 111 -17.40 -5.97 -10.31
C THR A 111 -18.35 -6.60 -11.34
N ASP A 112 -18.06 -6.40 -12.63
CA ASP A 112 -18.78 -7.03 -13.75
C ASP A 112 -18.39 -8.50 -13.98
N THR A 113 -17.16 -8.90 -13.60
CA THR A 113 -16.59 -10.23 -13.90
C THR A 113 -16.70 -11.23 -12.73
N ALA A 114 -17.58 -10.98 -11.77
CA ALA A 114 -17.87 -11.83 -10.61
C ALA A 114 -16.72 -11.94 -9.58
N THR A 115 -16.76 -11.05 -8.59
CA THR A 115 -15.98 -11.07 -7.33
C THR A 115 -16.10 -12.38 -6.52
N THR A 116 -17.01 -13.29 -6.91
CA THR A 116 -17.22 -14.60 -6.27
C THR A 116 -16.12 -15.62 -6.56
N GLN A 117 -15.29 -15.42 -7.60
CA GLN A 117 -14.16 -16.32 -7.91
C GLN A 117 -12.86 -15.97 -7.18
N LEU A 118 -12.80 -14.83 -6.50
CA LEU A 118 -11.64 -14.43 -5.71
C LEU A 118 -11.53 -15.29 -4.45
N ASP A 119 -10.33 -15.77 -4.14
CA ASP A 119 -10.04 -16.35 -2.83
C ASP A 119 -10.02 -15.25 -1.73
N ALA A 120 -9.80 -15.64 -0.48
CA ALA A 120 -9.77 -14.69 0.63
C ALA A 120 -8.70 -13.60 0.46
N ARG A 121 -7.56 -13.94 -0.14
CA ARG A 121 -6.46 -13.02 -0.39
C ARG A 121 -6.83 -12.02 -1.48
N GLY A 122 -7.38 -12.48 -2.59
CA GLY A 122 -7.78 -11.62 -3.70
C GLY A 122 -8.90 -10.66 -3.31
N ARG A 123 -9.87 -11.08 -2.49
CA ARG A 123 -10.88 -10.17 -1.92
C ARG A 123 -10.25 -9.09 -1.05
N ALA A 124 -9.32 -9.46 -0.16
CA ALA A 124 -8.62 -8.50 0.69
C ALA A 124 -7.80 -7.49 -0.13
N THR A 125 -7.13 -7.94 -1.20
CA THR A 125 -6.40 -7.06 -2.12
C THR A 125 -7.33 -6.11 -2.86
N VAL A 126 -8.48 -6.58 -3.38
CA VAL A 126 -9.48 -5.72 -4.02
C VAL A 126 -9.99 -4.66 -3.06
N THR A 127 -10.39 -5.04 -1.84
CA THR A 127 -10.83 -4.08 -0.81
C THR A 127 -9.74 -3.06 -0.51
N THR A 128 -8.50 -3.50 -0.35
CA THR A 128 -7.36 -2.60 -0.06
C THR A 128 -7.10 -1.66 -1.23
N ALA A 129 -7.07 -2.15 -2.47
CA ALA A 129 -6.87 -1.36 -3.68
C ALA A 129 -7.95 -0.29 -3.85
N THR A 130 -9.22 -0.64 -3.63
CA THR A 130 -10.34 0.32 -3.63
C THR A 130 -10.09 1.45 -2.64
N ARG A 131 -9.77 1.10 -1.38
CA ARG A 131 -9.50 2.09 -0.33
C ARG A 131 -8.31 2.99 -0.65
N ILE A 132 -7.24 2.45 -1.24
CA ILE A 132 -6.07 3.25 -1.66
C ILE A 132 -6.46 4.24 -2.76
N VAL A 133 -7.19 3.77 -3.78
CA VAL A 133 -7.66 4.61 -4.90
C VAL A 133 -8.53 5.75 -4.39
N GLU A 134 -9.48 5.45 -3.50
CA GLU A 134 -10.37 6.45 -2.90
C GLU A 134 -9.59 7.47 -2.06
N ALA A 135 -8.71 7.02 -1.17
CA ALA A 135 -7.89 7.89 -0.35
C ALA A 135 -6.95 8.76 -1.19
N ALA A 136 -6.33 8.20 -2.23
CA ALA A 136 -5.43 8.92 -3.12
C ALA A 136 -6.16 10.01 -3.92
N ARG A 137 -7.37 9.70 -4.41
CA ARG A 137 -8.24 10.69 -5.08
C ARG A 137 -8.67 11.79 -4.15
N ALA A 138 -9.16 11.46 -2.96
CA ALA A 138 -9.59 12.46 -1.97
C ALA A 138 -8.44 13.41 -1.60
N ALA A 139 -7.22 12.88 -1.42
CA ALA A 139 -6.04 13.70 -1.16
C ALA A 139 -5.64 14.57 -2.36
N HIS A 140 -5.76 14.04 -3.58
CA HIS A 140 -5.54 14.82 -4.80
C HIS A 140 -6.56 15.95 -4.93
N ASP A 141 -7.85 15.67 -4.73
CA ASP A 141 -8.92 16.66 -4.80
C ASP A 141 -8.72 17.79 -3.76
N ALA A 142 -8.17 17.46 -2.59
CA ALA A 142 -7.89 18.43 -1.53
C ALA A 142 -6.64 19.29 -1.79
N THR A 143 -5.62 18.76 -2.46
CA THR A 143 -4.28 19.38 -2.54
C THR A 143 -3.84 19.75 -3.96
N GLY A 144 -4.56 19.28 -4.98
CA GLY A 144 -4.17 19.38 -6.39
C GLY A 144 -2.98 18.50 -6.79
N THR A 145 -2.41 17.70 -5.88
CA THR A 145 -1.22 16.89 -6.13
C THR A 145 -1.46 15.44 -5.73
N TRP A 146 -0.98 14.47 -6.53
CA TRP A 146 -1.10 13.05 -6.18
C TRP A 146 -0.23 12.70 -4.97
N PRO A 147 -0.78 12.05 -3.93
CA PRO A 147 -0.02 11.73 -2.74
C PRO A 147 0.96 10.57 -3.00
N SER A 148 2.14 10.65 -2.37
CA SER A 148 3.09 9.54 -2.31
C SER A 148 2.67 8.47 -1.28
N THR A 149 1.88 8.86 -0.27
CA THR A 149 1.41 7.99 0.82
C THR A 149 -0.05 8.27 1.15
N VAL A 150 -0.77 7.23 1.58
CA VAL A 150 -2.15 7.32 2.09
C VAL A 150 -2.25 6.58 3.41
N THR A 151 -3.08 7.05 4.32
CA THR A 151 -3.39 6.35 5.57
C THR A 151 -4.79 5.78 5.48
N LEU A 152 -4.93 4.48 5.75
CA LEU A 152 -6.20 3.75 5.75
C LEU A 152 -6.55 3.32 7.18
N ASP A 153 -7.75 3.66 7.67
CA ASP A 153 -8.19 3.37 9.04
C ASP A 153 -8.84 1.98 9.26
#